data_AF-A0A413L5G1-F1
#
_entry.id   AF-A0A413L5G1-F1
#
_cell.length_a   1.000
_cell.length_b   1.000
_cell.length_c   1.000
_cell.angle_alpha   90.00
_cell.angle_beta   90.00
_cell.angle_gamma   90.00
#
_symmetry.space_group_name_H-M   'P 1'
#
loop_
_entity.id
_entity.type
_entity.pdbx_description
1 polymer ?
#
loop_
_entity_poly.entity_id
_entity_poly.type
_entity_poly.pdbx_seq_one_letter_code
_entity_poly.pdbx_strand_id
1 'polypeptide(L)'
;MSDGNNKRSNGFSFVARQKRILLEDDEFFLDLVFYNRLLRCFVVIELKTRKITHEDLGQLQMYVNYYDREEKLPDENPTIGILLCADKNDTVVKYSLPKDNTTVLASKYQLYLPSEKQLLNE
;
A
#
# COMPACT_ATOMS: atom_id res chain seq x y z
N MET A 1 -10.34 41.24 4.44
CA MET A 1 -9.23 40.51 3.82
C MET A 1 -9.38 39.05 4.19
N SER A 2 -9.49 38.19 3.18
CA SER A 2 -9.73 36.75 3.30
C SER A 2 -8.44 36.03 3.67
N ASP A 3 -8.41 35.34 4.80
CA ASP A 3 -7.31 34.44 5.16
C ASP A 3 -7.31 33.24 4.20
N GLY A 4 -6.21 33.12 3.46
CA GLY A 4 -5.97 32.08 2.48
C GLY A 4 -5.77 30.72 3.14
N ASN A 5 -6.68 29.79 2.83
CA ASN A 5 -6.56 28.36 3.04
C ASN A 5 -5.19 27.82 2.56
N ASN A 6 -4.26 27.60 3.48
CA ASN A 6 -3.07 26.81 3.21
C ASN A 6 -3.39 25.31 3.35
N LYS A 7 -3.98 24.73 2.30
CA LYS A 7 -4.21 23.28 2.21
C LYS A 7 -2.86 22.60 1.95
N ARG A 8 -2.11 22.31 3.02
CA ARG A 8 -0.91 21.47 2.96
C ARG A 8 -1.28 20.11 2.37
N SER A 9 -0.67 19.74 1.25
CA SER A 9 -0.81 18.40 0.69
C SER A 9 -0.33 17.39 1.73
N ASN A 10 -1.11 16.33 1.96
CA ASN A 10 -0.98 15.44 3.12
C ASN A 10 0.24 14.48 3.04
N GLY A 11 1.35 14.91 2.45
CA GLY A 11 2.57 14.11 2.25
C GLY A 11 2.56 13.18 1.04
N PHE A 12 1.40 12.81 0.50
CA PHE A 12 1.28 11.88 -0.63
C PHE A 12 1.61 12.53 -1.98
N SER A 13 2.39 11.83 -2.78
CA SER A 13 2.77 12.18 -4.15
C SER A 13 2.36 11.05 -5.08
N PHE A 14 1.60 11.34 -6.12
CA PHE A 14 1.28 10.36 -7.15
C PHE A 14 2.54 10.04 -7.97
N VAL A 15 2.80 8.75 -8.16
CA VAL A 15 3.95 8.27 -8.95
C VAL A 15 3.45 7.69 -10.27
N ALA A 16 2.54 6.72 -10.22
CA ALA A 16 2.05 6.04 -11.41
C ALA A 16 0.69 5.38 -11.22
N ARG A 17 0.03 5.10 -12.33
CA ARG A 17 -1.19 4.27 -12.43
C ARG A 17 -0.96 3.21 -13.50
N GLN A 18 -1.42 1.98 -13.26
CA GLN A 18 -1.20 0.83 -14.14
C GLN A 18 0.29 0.67 -14.48
N LYS A 19 1.14 0.75 -13.45
CA LYS A 19 2.60 0.67 -13.61
C LYS A 19 2.95 -0.76 -14.00
N ARG A 20 3.45 -0.93 -15.22
CA ARG A 20 4.02 -2.20 -15.68
C ARG A 20 5.35 -2.47 -14.98
N ILE A 21 5.51 -3.66 -14.44
CA ILE A 21 6.78 -4.26 -14.05
C ILE A 21 7.01 -5.50 -14.90
N LEU A 22 8.26 -5.74 -15.27
CA LEU A 22 8.68 -6.91 -16.02
C LEU A 22 9.63 -7.70 -15.14
N LEU A 23 9.28 -8.95 -14.85
CA LEU A 23 10.14 -9.89 -14.12
C LEU A 23 10.40 -11.08 -15.05
N GLU A 24 11.63 -11.18 -15.53
CA GLU A 24 12.00 -12.12 -16.61
C GLU A 24 11.09 -11.92 -17.82
N ASP A 25 10.23 -12.88 -18.12
CA ASP A 25 9.29 -12.86 -19.25
C ASP A 25 7.84 -12.55 -18.83
N ASP A 26 7.58 -12.36 -17.53
CA ASP A 26 6.25 -12.10 -16.98
C ASP A 26 5.99 -10.60 -16.75
N GLU A 27 4.83 -10.14 -17.23
CA GLU A 27 4.36 -8.78 -17.01
C GLU A 27 3.36 -8.72 -15.86
N PHE A 28 3.57 -7.75 -14.97
CA PHE A 28 2.60 -7.42 -13.93
C PHE A 28 2.28 -5.93 -13.94
N PHE A 29 1.09 -5.59 -13.45
CA PHE A 29 0.56 -4.23 -13.49
C PHE A 29 0.09 -3.84 -12.10
N LEU A 30 0.77 -2.87 -11.49
CA LEU A 30 0.35 -2.29 -10.23
C LEU A 30 -0.72 -1.24 -10.51
N ASP A 31 -1.85 -1.33 -9.82
CA ASP A 31 -2.96 -0.41 -10.08
C ASP A 31 -2.59 1.04 -9.82
N LEU A 32 -2.05 1.34 -8.64
CA LEU A 32 -1.61 2.68 -8.25
C LEU A 32 -0.33 2.64 -7.41
N VAL A 33 0.52 3.62 -7.65
CA VAL A 33 1.77 3.82 -6.90
C VAL A 33 1.84 5.27 -6.43
N PHE A 34 2.09 5.43 -5.14
CA PHE A 34 2.34 6.72 -4.52
C PHE A 34 3.66 6.70 -3.77
N TYR A 35 4.14 7.89 -3.44
CA TYR A 35 5.22 8.11 -2.50
C TYR A 35 4.73 8.99 -1.34
N ASN A 36 4.89 8.54 -0.10
CA ASN A 36 4.58 9.34 1.07
C ASN A 36 5.85 10.04 1.56
N ARG A 37 5.89 11.37 1.44
CA ARG A 37 7.05 12.18 1.84
C ARG A 37 7.26 12.27 3.35
N LEU A 38 6.19 12.14 4.15
CA LEU A 38 6.29 12.21 5.61
C LEU A 38 6.83 10.89 6.16
N LEU A 39 6.35 9.76 5.64
CA LEU A 39 6.84 8.42 5.97
C LEU A 39 8.12 8.05 5.21
N ARG A 40 8.47 8.79 4.16
CA ARG A 40 9.60 8.52 3.26
C ARG A 40 9.59 7.10 2.69
N CYS A 41 8.45 6.66 2.16
CA CYS A 41 8.29 5.32 1.60
C CYS A 41 7.35 5.32 0.38
N PHE A 42 7.48 4.27 -0.44
CA PHE A 42 6.48 3.98 -1.47
C PHE A 42 5.21 3.38 -0.85
N VAL A 43 4.09 3.62 -1.52
CA VAL A 43 2.79 3.02 -1.19
C VAL A 43 2.21 2.44 -2.48
N VAL A 44 2.16 1.12 -2.52
CA VAL A 44 1.57 0.35 -3.63
C VAL A 44 0.14 -0.02 -3.26
N ILE A 45 -0.81 0.28 -4.15
CA ILE A 45 -2.23 -0.01 -3.95
C ILE A 45 -2.71 -0.92 -5.07
N GLU A 46 -3.31 -2.04 -4.68
CA GLU A 46 -3.94 -3.02 -5.57
C GLU A 46 -5.45 -3.06 -5.32
N LEU A 47 -6.27 -3.01 -6.37
CA LEU A 47 -7.73 -2.93 -6.30
C LEU A 47 -8.37 -4.24 -6.81
N LYS A 48 -9.26 -4.83 -6.02
CA LYS A 48 -10.05 -6.01 -6.40
C LYS A 48 -11.54 -5.74 -6.26
N THR A 49 -12.30 -5.98 -7.32
CA THR A 49 -13.77 -5.90 -7.30
C THR A 49 -14.43 -7.16 -6.73
N ARG A 50 -13.64 -8.22 -6.50
CA ARG A 50 -14.05 -9.50 -5.92
C ARG A 50 -13.50 -9.69 -4.50
N LYS A 51 -13.90 -10.78 -3.84
CA LYS A 51 -13.31 -11.22 -2.58
C LYS A 51 -11.81 -11.46 -2.73
N ILE A 52 -11.06 -11.08 -1.70
CA ILE A 52 -9.61 -11.31 -1.58
C ILE A 52 -9.33 -12.82 -1.58
N THR A 53 -8.35 -13.22 -2.37
CA THR A 53 -7.76 -14.57 -2.35
C THR A 53 -6.31 -14.53 -1.87
N HIS A 54 -5.74 -15.69 -1.56
CA HIS A 54 -4.33 -15.78 -1.14
C HIS A 54 -3.35 -15.35 -2.24
N GLU A 55 -3.72 -15.55 -3.51
CA GLU A 55 -2.94 -15.11 -4.67
C GLU A 55 -2.85 -13.58 -4.73
N ASP A 56 -3.92 -12.86 -4.38
CA ASP A 56 -3.91 -11.39 -4.36
C ASP A 56 -2.91 -10.85 -3.33
N LEU A 57 -2.80 -11.52 -2.19
CA LEU A 57 -1.84 -11.17 -1.14
C LEU A 57 -0.41 -11.50 -1.57
N GLY A 58 -0.20 -12.65 -2.22
CA GLY A 58 1.10 -13.00 -2.80
C GLY A 58 1.55 -12.00 -3.86
N GLN A 59 0.63 -11.58 -4.73
CA GLN A 59 0.86 -10.56 -5.76
C GLN A 59 1.25 -9.21 -5.14
N LEU A 60 0.48 -8.72 -4.17
CA LEU A 60 0.82 -7.45 -3.51
C LEU A 60 2.16 -7.53 -2.76
N GLN A 61 2.43 -8.64 -2.07
CA GLN A 61 3.72 -8.84 -1.38
C GLN A 61 4.89 -8.83 -2.38
N MET A 62 4.71 -9.43 -3.56
CA MET A 62 5.70 -9.37 -4.63
C MET A 62 5.95 -7.93 -5.07
N TYR A 63 4.89 -7.11 -5.25
CA TYR A 63 5.04 -5.70 -5.59
C TYR A 63 5.79 -4.89 -4.54
N VAL A 64 5.46 -5.10 -3.26
CA VAL A 64 6.18 -4.47 -2.14
C VAL A 64 7.66 -4.83 -2.16
N ASN A 65 7.97 -6.12 -2.34
CA ASN A 65 9.35 -6.60 -2.38
C ASN A 65 10.12 -6.05 -3.59
N TYR A 66 9.46 -5.94 -4.75
CA TYR A 66 10.07 -5.33 -5.94
C TYR A 66 10.47 -3.88 -5.66
N TYR A 67 9.56 -3.08 -5.12
CA TYR A 67 9.86 -1.68 -4.80
C TYR A 67 10.96 -1.57 -3.74
N ASP A 68 10.93 -2.41 -2.71
CA ASP A 68 11.97 -2.39 -1.67
C ASP A 68 13.37 -2.75 -2.17
N ARG A 69 13.47 -3.55 -3.24
CA ARG A 69 14.75 -4.02 -3.79
C ARG A 69 15.25 -3.19 -4.96
N GLU A 70 14.34 -2.72 -5.82
CA GLU A 70 14.70 -2.17 -7.13
C GLU A 70 14.43 -0.67 -7.27
N GLU A 71 13.43 -0.12 -6.57
CA GLU A 71 12.97 1.28 -6.76
C GLU A 71 13.31 2.18 -5.57
N LYS A 72 13.23 1.63 -4.36
CA LYS A 72 13.46 2.35 -3.10
C LYS A 72 14.94 2.72 -2.92
N LEU A 73 15.21 3.94 -2.45
CA LEU A 73 16.54 4.36 -2.05
C LEU A 73 16.95 3.76 -0.69
N PRO A 74 18.26 3.59 -0.42
CA PRO A 74 18.73 2.98 0.84
C PRO A 74 18.29 3.70 2.12
N ASP A 75 18.00 5.00 2.05
CA ASP A 75 17.59 5.84 3.18
C ASP A 75 16.07 6.04 3.30
N GLU A 76 15.30 5.35 2.47
CA GLU A 76 13.84 5.34 2.49
C GLU A 76 13.32 4.13 3.29
N ASN A 77 12.15 4.32 3.90
CA ASN A 77 11.50 3.32 4.73
C ASN A 77 10.84 2.21 3.88
N PRO A 78 10.61 1.01 4.44
CA PRO A 78 9.97 -0.09 3.74
C PRO A 78 8.67 0.30 3.03
N THR A 79 8.47 -0.25 1.84
CA THR A 79 7.30 -0.01 1.00
C THR A 79 6.05 -0.56 1.67
N ILE A 80 4.97 0.21 1.63
CA ILE A 80 3.67 -0.20 2.19
C ILE A 80 2.79 -0.75 1.07
N GLY A 81 2.29 -1.97 1.24
CA GLY A 81 1.28 -2.56 0.36
C GLY A 81 -0.13 -2.38 0.92
N ILE A 82 -1.06 -1.93 0.08
CA ILE A 82 -2.49 -1.79 0.41
C ILE A 82 -3.31 -2.61 -0.60
N LEU A 83 -4.03 -3.64 -0.13
CA LEU A 83 -4.99 -4.38 -0.94
C LEU A 83 -6.41 -3.89 -0.64
N LEU A 84 -7.08 -3.31 -1.63
CA LEU A 84 -8.44 -2.82 -1.50
C LEU A 84 -9.41 -3.75 -2.20
N CYS A 85 -10.39 -4.27 -1.47
CA CYS A 85 -11.42 -5.13 -2.01
C CYS A 85 -12.84 -4.62 -1.73
N ALA A 86 -13.77 -4.92 -2.63
CA ALA A 86 -15.19 -4.64 -2.41
C ALA A 86 -15.83 -5.49 -1.29
N ASP A 87 -15.29 -6.68 -1.01
CA ASP A 87 -15.81 -7.62 -0.01
C ASP A 87 -14.69 -8.43 0.66
N LYS A 88 -14.65 -8.51 2.00
CA LYS A 88 -13.53 -9.07 2.78
C LYS A 88 -13.81 -10.50 3.24
N ASN A 89 -12.82 -11.37 3.14
CA ASN A 89 -12.82 -12.67 3.82
C ASN A 89 -11.80 -12.64 4.98
N ASP A 90 -12.28 -12.42 6.21
CA ASP A 90 -11.43 -12.27 7.40
C ASP A 90 -10.57 -13.51 7.70
N THR A 91 -11.03 -14.71 7.34
CA THR A 91 -10.27 -15.95 7.50
C THR A 91 -9.04 -15.97 6.58
N VAL A 92 -9.21 -15.63 5.30
CA VAL A 92 -8.09 -15.58 4.33
C VAL A 92 -7.05 -14.56 4.78
N VAL A 93 -7.47 -13.37 5.18
CA VAL A 93 -6.57 -12.33 5.69
C VAL A 93 -5.78 -12.81 6.91
N LYS A 94 -6.46 -13.42 7.88
CA LYS A 94 -5.84 -13.88 9.14
C LYS A 94 -4.83 -15.01 8.95
N TYR A 95 -5.02 -15.89 7.97
CA TYR A 95 -4.15 -17.05 7.75
C TYR A 95 -3.08 -16.83 6.67
N SER A 96 -3.22 -15.81 5.82
CA SER A 96 -2.22 -15.50 4.78
C SER A 96 -1.15 -14.50 5.23
N LEU A 97 -1.39 -13.72 6.29
CA LEU A 97 -0.39 -12.83 6.87
C LEU A 97 0.38 -13.53 8.00
N PRO A 98 1.72 -13.45 8.03
CA PRO A 98 2.50 -13.81 9.21
C PRO A 98 2.00 -13.03 10.43
N LYS A 99 1.98 -13.67 11.61
CA LYS A 99 1.51 -13.04 12.86
C LYS A 99 2.25 -11.74 13.21
N ASP A 100 3.48 -11.59 12.73
CA ASP A 100 4.38 -10.46 13.02
C ASP A 100 4.58 -9.53 11.82
N ASN A 101 3.69 -9.57 10.82
CA ASN A 101 3.86 -8.78 9.58
C ASN A 101 3.45 -7.30 9.77
N THR A 102 4.44 -6.41 9.79
CA THR A 102 4.24 -4.95 9.85
C THR A 102 4.26 -4.26 8.47
N THR A 103 4.65 -4.99 7.41
CA THR A 103 4.90 -4.41 6.07
C THR A 103 3.72 -4.56 5.12
N VAL A 104 2.89 -5.60 5.30
CA VAL A 104 1.67 -5.82 4.50
C VAL A 104 0.43 -5.69 5.38
N LEU A 105 -0.25 -4.54 5.27
CA LEU A 105 -1.54 -4.31 5.91
C LEU A 105 -2.67 -4.77 4.99
N ALA A 106 -3.24 -5.94 5.25
CA ALA A 106 -4.54 -6.33 4.70
C ALA A 106 -5.67 -5.81 5.62
N SER A 107 -5.75 -4.48 5.78
CA SER A 107 -6.85 -3.86 6.54
C SER A 107 -8.04 -3.57 5.64
N LYS A 108 -9.22 -3.85 6.18
CA LYS A 108 -10.51 -3.41 5.65
C LYS A 108 -10.42 -1.89 5.43
N TYR A 109 -10.87 -1.37 4.30
CA TYR A 109 -11.22 0.05 4.25
C TYR A 109 -12.35 0.27 5.27
N GLN A 110 -12.02 0.86 6.42
CA GLN A 110 -12.76 2.04 6.80
C GLN A 110 -12.26 3.15 5.89
N LEU A 111 -13.18 3.93 5.33
CA LEU A 111 -12.94 5.15 4.54
C LEU A 111 -12.23 6.26 5.35
N TYR A 112 -11.53 5.93 6.43
CA TYR A 112 -10.86 6.82 7.35
C TYR A 112 -9.46 6.30 7.64
N LEU A 113 -8.46 7.12 7.32
CA LEU A 113 -7.12 7.03 7.89
C LEU A 113 -7.27 6.99 9.43
N PRO A 114 -6.69 6.00 10.15
CA PRO A 114 -6.64 6.04 11.60
C PRO A 114 -5.99 7.35 12.04
N SER A 115 -6.57 7.98 13.06
CA SER A 115 -5.99 9.21 13.61
C SER A 115 -4.65 8.89 14.28
N GLU A 116 -3.77 9.89 14.36
CA GLU A 116 -2.43 9.80 14.99
C GLU A 116 -2.48 9.17 16.39
N LYS A 117 -3.58 9.36 17.13
CA LYS A 117 -3.84 8.76 18.45
C LYS A 117 -4.01 7.23 18.45
N GLN A 118 -4.43 6.63 17.34
CA GLN A 118 -4.65 5.19 17.22
C GLN A 118 -3.37 4.44 16.84
N LEU A 119 -2.39 5.15 16.27
CA LEU A 119 -1.09 4.58 15.90
C LEU A 119 -0.10 4.54 17.08
N LEU A 120 -0.36 5.30 18.14
CA LEU A 120 0.57 5.46 19.27
C LEU A 120 0.28 4.52 20.46
N ASN A 121 -0.69 3.61 20.35
CA ASN A 121 -1.15 2.76 21.47
C ASN A 121 -1.13 1.25 21.18
N GLU A 122 -0.27 0.77 20.26
CA GLU A 122 0.11 -0.65 20.14
C GLU A 122 1.63 -0.79 20.32
#